data_AF-A0A8K0KXG2-F1
#
_entry.id   AF-A0A8K0KXG2-F1
#
_cell.length_a   1.000
_cell.length_b   1.000
_cell.length_c   1.000
_cell.angle_alpha   90.00
_cell.angle_beta   90.00
_cell.angle_gamma   90.00
#
_symmetry.space_group_name_H-M   'P 1'
#
loop_
_entity.id
_entity.type
_entity.pdbx_description
1 polymer ?
#
loop_
_entity_poly.entity_id
_entity_poly.type
_entity_poly.pdbx_seq_one_letter_code
_entity_poly.pdbx_strand_id
1 'polypeptide(L)'
;MGIKRKRDPSTSAGPSGQPPSPPHATASEPIPPPVPQPSLAYPRDQPTKLRPLPSGYRATKRPLLRPPLPSPYSSSQKIVYISPSTPFMSATKRVLKLLDKADKRATQSALDTVRKGRRDHRPQKGRGHGQEDLAGRGELDEAARKAGEEEGGEVVVKGTGRAIEKALGVGGWFQQRDGYRVRIKTGSIGAVDDVVETEEGVGDDDAAGVDEVPSARMRWASTVEVVITRV
;
A
#
# COMPACT_ATOMS: atom_id res chain seq x y z
N MET A 1 43.73 -43.55 63.24
CA MET A 1 44.96 -44.37 63.22
C MET A 1 45.18 -44.78 61.76
N GLY A 2 46.29 -44.66 61.06
CA GLY A 2 47.67 -44.35 61.39
C GLY A 2 48.54 -44.82 60.21
N ILE A 3 48.85 -43.89 59.29
CA ILE A 3 50.06 -43.69 58.46
C ILE A 3 51.05 -44.86 58.17
N LYS A 4 51.45 -45.01 56.90
CA LYS A 4 52.83 -45.30 56.38
C LYS A 4 52.77 -45.29 54.82
N ARG A 5 53.10 -44.22 54.09
CA ARG A 5 54.40 -43.62 53.67
C ARG A 5 55.43 -44.57 53.03
N LYS A 6 55.73 -44.34 51.74
CA LYS A 6 57.07 -44.40 51.10
C LYS A 6 56.98 -43.61 49.77
N ARG A 7 57.41 -42.34 49.72
CA ARG A 7 58.76 -41.76 49.56
C ARG A 7 59.15 -41.56 48.08
N ASP A 8 59.15 -40.29 47.66
CA ASP A 8 59.80 -39.68 46.48
C ASP A 8 61.33 -39.71 46.61
N PRO A 9 62.15 -39.33 45.59
CA PRO A 9 62.33 -37.92 45.18
C PRO A 9 62.65 -37.80 43.65
N SER A 10 62.97 -36.69 42.97
CA SER A 10 63.57 -35.39 43.30
C SER A 10 63.54 -34.49 42.04
N THR A 11 63.29 -33.18 42.24
CA THR A 11 64.08 -32.03 41.72
C THR A 11 64.05 -31.77 40.20
N SER A 12 63.83 -30.57 39.66
CA SER A 12 64.28 -29.21 40.02
C SER A 12 63.26 -28.13 39.59
N ALA A 13 62.99 -27.12 40.44
CA ALA A 13 63.43 -25.71 40.30
C ALA A 13 63.26 -25.11 38.89
N GLY A 14 62.63 -23.96 38.63
CA GLY A 14 62.18 -22.82 39.43
C GLY A 14 61.62 -21.75 38.45
N PRO A 15 61.15 -20.59 38.92
CA PRO A 15 60.11 -19.82 38.26
C PRO A 15 60.64 -18.56 37.54
N SER A 16 59.99 -18.17 36.46
CA SER A 16 60.03 -16.79 35.96
C SER A 16 58.69 -16.44 35.33
N GLY A 17 57.94 -15.60 36.03
CA GLY A 17 56.73 -14.99 35.51
C GLY A 17 57.05 -14.04 34.36
N GLN A 18 56.23 -14.11 33.34
CA GLN A 18 55.97 -13.00 32.44
C GLN A 18 54.49 -13.11 32.03
N PRO A 19 53.65 -12.08 32.27
CA PRO A 19 52.28 -12.10 31.77
C PRO A 19 52.29 -12.08 30.24
N PRO A 20 51.29 -12.70 29.57
CA PRO A 20 51.23 -12.74 28.13
C PRO A 20 51.05 -11.33 27.55
N SER A 21 51.91 -10.98 26.60
CA SER A 21 51.78 -9.81 25.74
C SER A 21 50.41 -9.84 25.03
N PRO A 22 49.70 -8.71 24.91
CA PRO A 22 48.46 -8.65 24.15
C PRO A 22 48.74 -9.00 22.68
N PRO A 23 47.84 -9.72 21.99
CA PRO A 23 48.02 -10.05 20.58
C PRO A 23 48.13 -8.77 19.78
N HIS A 24 49.18 -8.69 18.96
CA HIS A 24 49.35 -7.64 17.96
C HIS A 24 48.06 -7.48 17.18
N ALA A 25 47.51 -6.26 17.23
CA ALA A 25 46.40 -5.83 16.41
C ALA A 25 46.78 -6.08 14.94
N THR A 26 46.18 -7.10 14.33
CA THR A 26 46.13 -7.24 12.88
C THR A 26 45.46 -5.97 12.37
N ALA A 27 46.26 -5.09 11.76
CA ALA A 27 45.79 -3.89 11.10
C ALA A 27 44.65 -4.28 10.16
N SER A 28 43.44 -3.82 10.47
CA SER A 28 42.30 -3.92 9.59
C SER A 28 42.62 -3.15 8.31
N GLU A 29 42.80 -3.90 7.24
CA GLU A 29 42.89 -3.38 5.88
C GLU A 29 41.68 -2.45 5.63
N PRO A 30 41.87 -1.22 5.14
CA PRO A 30 40.75 -0.34 4.86
C PRO A 30 39.89 -0.96 3.75
N ILE A 31 38.60 -1.15 4.05
CA ILE A 31 37.59 -1.58 3.07
C ILE A 31 37.73 -0.66 1.85
N PRO A 32 37.98 -1.19 0.63
CA PRO A 32 38.06 -0.35 -0.54
C PRO A 32 36.72 0.38 -0.71
N PRO A 33 36.72 1.66 -1.16
CA PRO A 33 35.48 2.36 -1.43
C PRO A 33 34.61 1.52 -2.37
N PRO A 34 33.28 1.48 -2.15
CA PRO A 34 32.41 0.69 -3.00
C PRO A 34 32.63 1.12 -4.45
N VAL A 35 33.12 0.17 -5.27
CA VAL A 35 33.22 0.34 -6.71
C VAL A 35 31.86 0.84 -7.17
N PRO A 36 31.75 1.98 -7.89
CA PRO A 36 30.49 2.42 -8.44
C PRO A 36 30.02 1.32 -9.39
N GLN A 37 29.08 0.51 -8.93
CA GLN A 37 28.38 -0.43 -9.78
C GLN A 37 27.80 0.39 -10.92
N PRO A 38 28.02 0.03 -12.19
CA PRO A 38 27.33 0.68 -13.28
C PRO A 38 25.84 0.54 -12.95
N SER A 39 25.20 1.66 -12.63
CA SER A 39 23.76 1.69 -12.49
C SER A 39 23.23 1.06 -13.77
N LEU A 40 22.44 -0.01 -13.64
CA LEU A 40 21.71 -0.56 -14.76
C LEU A 40 20.88 0.61 -15.29
N ALA A 41 21.40 1.25 -16.33
CA ALA A 41 20.78 2.38 -16.98
C ALA A 41 19.61 1.77 -17.74
N TYR A 42 18.48 1.65 -17.05
CA TYR A 42 17.22 1.37 -17.71
C TYR A 42 17.08 2.44 -18.79
N PRO A 43 16.93 2.06 -20.07
CA PRO A 43 16.62 3.02 -21.12
C PRO A 43 15.41 3.80 -20.63
N ARG A 44 15.58 5.10 -20.43
CA ARG A 44 14.42 6.00 -20.33
C ARG A 44 13.82 5.98 -21.72
N ASP A 45 12.92 5.03 -21.99
CA ASP A 45 11.96 5.13 -23.09
C ASP A 45 11.14 6.39 -22.80
N GLN A 46 11.64 7.52 -23.26
CA GLN A 46 10.91 8.77 -23.17
C GLN A 46 9.71 8.60 -24.08
N PRO A 47 8.48 8.77 -23.58
CA PRO A 47 7.30 8.60 -24.41
C PRO A 47 7.39 9.59 -25.57
N THR A 48 7.48 9.05 -26.79
CA THR A 48 7.53 9.85 -28.01
C THR A 48 6.26 10.68 -28.09
N LYS A 49 6.40 12.01 -28.18
CA LYS A 49 5.24 12.89 -28.39
C LYS A 49 4.54 12.48 -29.69
N LEU A 50 3.23 12.25 -29.61
CA LEU A 50 2.42 11.95 -30.79
C LEU A 50 2.47 13.14 -31.75
N ARG A 51 2.56 12.87 -33.06
CA ARG A 51 2.47 13.91 -34.10
C ARG A 51 1.13 14.64 -33.95
N PRO A 52 1.07 15.95 -34.27
CA PRO A 52 -0.20 16.67 -34.34
C PRO A 52 -1.24 15.96 -35.21
N LEU A 53 -2.52 16.22 -34.99
CA LEU A 53 -3.55 15.79 -35.94
C LEU A 53 -3.45 16.66 -37.21
N PRO A 54 -3.70 16.09 -38.41
CA PRO A 54 -3.86 16.89 -39.61
C PRO A 54 -4.98 17.92 -39.48
N SER A 55 -4.94 18.96 -40.32
CA SER A 55 -6.05 19.91 -40.45
C SER A 55 -7.34 19.16 -40.76
N GLY A 56 -8.48 19.63 -40.24
CA GLY A 56 -9.77 18.96 -40.40
C GLY A 56 -10.04 17.81 -39.44
N TYR A 57 -9.11 17.42 -38.55
CA TYR A 57 -9.36 16.36 -37.55
C TYR A 57 -9.25 16.88 -36.12
N ARG A 58 -10.15 16.40 -35.24
CA ARG A 58 -10.15 16.73 -33.82
C ARG A 58 -10.25 15.48 -32.94
N ALA A 59 -9.56 15.52 -31.80
CA ALA A 59 -9.68 14.49 -30.77
C ALA A 59 -10.93 14.70 -29.90
N THR A 60 -11.82 13.72 -29.86
CA THR A 60 -13.00 13.65 -29.00
C THR A 60 -12.73 12.71 -27.83
N LYS A 61 -12.87 13.20 -26.60
CA LYS A 61 -12.47 12.45 -25.40
C LYS A 61 -13.48 11.39 -25.03
N ARG A 62 -13.02 10.15 -24.83
CA ARG A 62 -13.85 9.10 -24.21
C ARG A 62 -13.76 9.17 -22.68
N PRO A 63 -14.79 8.66 -21.97
CA PRO A 63 -14.73 8.46 -20.53
C PRO A 63 -13.56 7.55 -20.13
N LEU A 64 -12.94 7.83 -18.98
CA LEU A 64 -11.91 6.94 -18.43
C LEU A 64 -12.53 5.60 -18.03
N LEU A 65 -11.97 4.50 -18.54
CA LEU A 65 -12.36 3.15 -18.13
C LEU A 65 -11.98 2.94 -16.65
N ARG A 66 -12.95 2.52 -15.84
CA ARG A 66 -12.78 2.27 -14.41
C ARG A 66 -13.35 0.89 -14.08
N PRO A 67 -12.67 0.11 -13.22
CA PRO A 67 -13.25 -1.14 -12.74
C PRO A 67 -14.57 -0.88 -12.00
N PRO A 68 -15.51 -1.84 -12.05
CA PRO A 68 -16.76 -1.74 -11.32
C PRO A 68 -16.50 -1.58 -9.82
N LEU A 69 -17.35 -0.80 -9.15
CA LEU A 69 -17.23 -0.62 -7.72
C LEU A 69 -17.56 -1.94 -7.00
N PRO A 70 -16.72 -2.38 -6.05
CA PRO A 70 -17.02 -3.56 -5.28
C PRO A 70 -18.27 -3.33 -4.43
N SER A 71 -19.02 -4.41 -4.16
CA SER A 71 -20.20 -4.31 -3.32
C SER A 71 -19.83 -3.73 -1.94
N PRO A 72 -20.71 -2.95 -1.29
CA PRO A 72 -20.40 -2.37 0.01
C PRO A 72 -20.11 -3.41 1.10
N TYR A 73 -20.66 -4.63 0.94
CA TYR A 73 -20.54 -5.73 1.89
C TYR A 73 -19.32 -6.61 1.65
N SER A 74 -18.77 -6.64 0.43
CA SER A 74 -17.54 -7.39 0.09
C SER A 74 -16.36 -7.02 0.99
N SER A 75 -15.45 -7.95 1.27
CA SER A 75 -14.16 -7.68 1.94
C SER A 75 -13.13 -7.01 1.02
N SER A 76 -13.38 -6.95 -0.30
CA SER A 76 -12.45 -6.32 -1.24
C SER A 76 -12.30 -4.81 -0.99
N GLN A 77 -11.09 -4.29 -1.24
CA GLN A 77 -10.70 -2.88 -1.08
C GLN A 77 -11.74 -1.92 -1.64
N LYS A 78 -12.12 -0.91 -0.86
CA LYS A 78 -13.16 0.05 -1.26
C LYS A 78 -12.55 1.23 -1.99
N ILE A 79 -13.08 1.57 -3.16
CA ILE A 79 -12.59 2.68 -3.97
C ILE A 79 -13.69 3.74 -4.10
N VAL A 80 -13.35 5.00 -3.85
CA VAL A 80 -14.19 6.17 -4.07
C VAL A 80 -13.57 7.01 -5.17
N TYR A 81 -14.21 7.00 -6.34
CA TYR A 81 -13.82 7.91 -7.42
C TYR A 81 -14.37 9.32 -7.17
N ILE A 82 -13.50 10.31 -7.30
CA ILE A 82 -13.86 11.73 -7.17
C ILE A 82 -13.79 12.40 -8.55
N SER A 83 -14.83 13.18 -8.85
CA SER A 83 -14.88 14.08 -10.00
C SER A 83 -14.62 15.53 -9.56
N PRO A 84 -14.26 16.43 -10.49
CA PRO A 84 -14.16 17.87 -10.19
C PRO A 84 -15.49 18.47 -9.73
N SER A 85 -16.64 17.88 -10.08
CA SER A 85 -17.96 18.32 -9.64
C SER A 85 -18.37 17.77 -8.27
N THR A 86 -17.65 16.79 -7.72
CA THR A 86 -17.99 16.18 -6.44
C THR A 86 -17.85 17.21 -5.31
N PRO A 87 -18.90 17.43 -4.47
CA PRO A 87 -18.79 18.27 -3.29
C PRO A 87 -17.84 17.65 -2.26
N PHE A 88 -17.00 18.47 -1.63
CA PHE A 88 -15.96 18.03 -0.71
C PHE A 88 -16.51 17.15 0.43
N MET A 89 -17.48 17.66 1.20
CA MET A 89 -18.06 16.93 2.32
C MET A 89 -18.81 15.66 1.91
N SER A 90 -19.32 15.60 0.67
CA SER A 90 -19.92 14.39 0.11
C SER A 90 -18.88 13.30 -0.09
N ALA A 91 -17.67 13.63 -0.57
CA ALA A 91 -16.57 12.69 -0.67
C ALA A 91 -16.15 12.19 0.73
N THR A 92 -15.94 13.10 1.67
CA THR A 92 -15.52 12.76 3.04
C THR A 92 -16.51 11.84 3.75
N LYS A 93 -17.82 12.16 3.71
CA LYS A 93 -18.87 11.32 4.31
C LYS A 93 -18.95 9.94 3.66
N ARG A 94 -18.71 9.84 2.35
CA ARG A 94 -18.65 8.53 1.66
C ARG A 94 -17.50 7.67 2.16
N VAL A 95 -16.32 8.28 2.38
CA VAL A 95 -15.17 7.58 2.96
C VAL A 95 -15.47 7.10 4.37
N LEU A 96 -15.98 7.98 5.25
CA LEU A 96 -16.37 7.62 6.62
C LEU A 96 -17.34 6.44 6.65
N LYS A 97 -18.40 6.49 5.83
CA LYS A 97 -19.39 5.42 5.75
C LYS A 97 -18.80 4.08 5.31
N LEU A 98 -17.75 4.08 4.49
CA LEU A 98 -17.07 2.87 4.04
C LEU A 98 -16.13 2.32 5.12
N LEU A 99 -15.42 3.20 5.84
CA LEU A 99 -14.61 2.82 7.00
C LEU A 99 -15.48 2.23 8.11
N ASP A 100 -16.60 2.87 8.47
CA ASP A 100 -17.52 2.35 9.49
C ASP A 100 -18.12 0.97 9.11
N LYS A 101 -18.28 0.70 7.80
CA LYS A 101 -18.72 -0.61 7.31
C LYS A 101 -17.61 -1.65 7.44
N ALA A 102 -16.36 -1.26 7.22
CA ALA A 102 -15.23 -2.15 7.43
C ALA A 102 -15.09 -2.52 8.92
N ASP A 103 -15.21 -1.55 9.83
CA ASP A 103 -15.13 -1.79 11.28
C ASP A 103 -16.25 -2.73 11.77
N LYS A 104 -17.47 -2.54 11.26
CA LYS A 104 -18.61 -3.44 11.55
C LYS A 104 -18.36 -4.86 11.04
N ARG A 105 -17.68 -5.01 9.89
CA ARG A 105 -17.31 -6.33 9.39
C ARG A 105 -16.23 -6.96 10.27
N ALA A 106 -15.18 -6.20 10.59
CA ALA A 106 -14.07 -6.68 11.39
C ALA A 106 -14.51 -7.15 12.80
N THR A 107 -15.39 -6.38 13.44
CA THR A 107 -16.01 -6.77 14.72
C THR A 107 -16.88 -8.02 14.60
N GLN A 108 -17.65 -8.17 13.51
CA GLN A 108 -18.43 -9.39 13.25
C GLN A 108 -17.53 -10.60 13.01
N SER A 109 -16.47 -10.46 12.20
CA SER A 109 -15.48 -11.51 11.94
C SER A 109 -14.76 -11.95 13.22
N ALA A 110 -14.39 -11.00 14.09
CA ALA A 110 -13.81 -11.29 15.40
C ALA A 110 -14.78 -12.05 16.31
N LEU A 111 -16.05 -11.60 16.40
CA LEU A 111 -17.09 -12.27 17.17
C LEU A 111 -17.36 -13.70 16.68
N ASP A 112 -17.39 -13.92 15.37
CA ASP A 112 -17.61 -15.25 14.80
C ASP A 112 -16.45 -16.21 15.14
N THR A 113 -15.21 -15.71 15.06
CA THR A 113 -14.00 -16.44 15.43
C THR A 113 -14.03 -16.87 16.90
N VAL A 114 -14.37 -15.96 17.81
CA VAL A 114 -14.50 -16.27 19.25
C VAL A 114 -15.62 -17.28 19.51
N ARG A 115 -16.77 -17.14 18.84
CA ARG A 115 -17.89 -18.08 18.96
C ARG A 115 -17.53 -19.48 18.44
N LYS A 116 -16.77 -19.57 17.35
CA LYS A 116 -16.32 -20.85 16.78
C LYS A 116 -15.33 -21.55 17.71
N GLY A 117 -14.32 -20.83 18.22
CA GLY A 117 -13.35 -21.36 19.18
C GLY A 117 -13.99 -21.90 20.48
N ARG A 118 -15.09 -21.29 20.95
CA ARG A 118 -15.86 -21.80 22.10
C ARG A 118 -16.72 -23.02 21.82
N ARG A 119 -17.13 -23.25 20.56
CA ARG A 119 -17.90 -24.45 20.18
C ARG A 119 -17.03 -25.70 20.12
N ASP A 120 -15.77 -25.55 19.69
CA ASP A 120 -14.82 -26.67 19.61
C ASP A 120 -14.33 -27.17 21.00
N HIS A 121 -14.61 -26.44 22.08
CA HIS A 121 -14.19 -26.80 23.45
C HIS A 121 -15.33 -26.96 24.47
N ARG A 122 -16.59 -27.07 24.05
CA ARG A 122 -17.70 -27.28 24.99
C ARG A 122 -18.12 -28.77 25.07
N PRO A 123 -17.78 -29.51 26.15
CA PRO A 123 -18.58 -30.67 26.51
C PRO A 123 -19.96 -30.19 26.94
N GLN A 124 -20.98 -30.88 26.44
CA GLN A 124 -22.40 -30.56 26.57
C GLN A 124 -22.87 -30.63 28.03
N LYS A 125 -22.72 -29.55 28.83
CA LYS A 125 -23.45 -29.41 30.11
C LYS A 125 -23.54 -27.97 30.60
N GLY A 126 -24.71 -27.61 31.11
CA GLY A 126 -24.92 -26.47 32.02
C GLY A 126 -25.18 -25.13 31.35
N ARG A 127 -26.45 -24.69 31.38
CA ARG A 127 -26.85 -23.29 31.24
C ARG A 127 -26.45 -22.56 32.53
N GLY A 128 -25.43 -21.72 32.46
CA GLY A 128 -25.06 -20.77 33.51
C GLY A 128 -25.10 -19.37 32.92
N HIS A 129 -26.04 -18.55 33.39
CA HIS A 129 -26.21 -17.16 33.00
C HIS A 129 -25.16 -16.29 33.66
N GLY A 130 -24.59 -15.38 32.87
CA GLY A 130 -24.17 -14.05 33.30
C GLY A 130 -22.85 -13.99 34.07
N GLN A 131 -21.78 -13.60 33.38
CA GLN A 131 -20.76 -12.63 33.81
C GLN A 131 -19.56 -12.72 32.86
N GLU A 132 -19.71 -12.25 31.62
CA GLU A 132 -18.63 -12.30 30.62
C GLU A 132 -18.54 -11.04 29.76
N ASP A 133 -18.89 -9.87 30.29
CA ASP A 133 -19.13 -8.70 29.43
C ASP A 133 -18.01 -7.64 29.42
N LEU A 134 -16.94 -7.82 30.21
CA LEU A 134 -15.90 -6.78 30.38
C LEU A 134 -14.50 -7.22 29.93
N ALA A 135 -14.03 -8.42 30.27
CA ALA A 135 -12.71 -8.91 29.85
C ALA A 135 -12.66 -9.21 28.33
N GLY A 136 -13.75 -9.77 27.78
CA GLY A 136 -13.83 -10.07 26.35
C GLY A 136 -13.93 -8.83 25.47
N ARG A 137 -14.33 -7.65 25.97
CA ARG A 137 -14.46 -6.44 25.14
C ARG A 137 -13.12 -5.93 24.63
N GLY A 138 -12.07 -5.96 25.46
CA GLY A 138 -10.72 -5.56 25.05
C GLY A 138 -10.12 -6.53 24.03
N GLU A 139 -10.29 -7.83 24.29
CA GLU A 139 -9.81 -8.91 23.42
C GLU A 139 -10.55 -8.92 22.06
N LEU A 140 -11.85 -8.60 22.05
CA LEU A 140 -12.65 -8.43 20.84
C LEU A 140 -12.27 -7.18 20.06
N ASP A 141 -11.94 -6.07 20.72
CA ASP A 141 -11.48 -4.84 20.05
C ASP A 141 -10.11 -5.06 19.41
N GLU A 142 -9.19 -5.73 20.11
CA GLU A 142 -7.86 -6.07 19.59
C GLU A 142 -7.93 -7.08 18.44
N ALA A 143 -8.77 -8.13 18.57
CA ALA A 143 -9.03 -9.07 17.48
C ALA A 143 -9.72 -8.40 16.28
N ALA A 144 -10.64 -7.46 16.51
CA ALA A 144 -11.28 -6.69 15.44
C ALA A 144 -10.30 -5.75 14.74
N ARG A 145 -9.37 -5.12 15.45
CA ARG A 145 -8.31 -4.29 14.83
C ARG A 145 -7.39 -5.15 13.96
N LYS A 146 -6.95 -6.30 14.47
CA LYS A 146 -6.11 -7.24 13.73
C LYS A 146 -6.84 -7.79 12.49
N ALA A 147 -8.11 -8.19 12.64
CA ALA A 147 -8.93 -8.63 11.52
C ALA A 147 -9.19 -7.50 10.52
N GLY A 148 -9.36 -6.25 10.97
CA GLY A 148 -9.59 -5.08 10.11
C GLY A 148 -8.37 -4.69 9.28
N GLU A 149 -7.16 -4.89 9.81
CA GLU A 149 -5.90 -4.74 9.05
C GLU A 149 -5.77 -5.80 7.95
N GLU A 150 -6.15 -7.06 8.23
CA GLU A 150 -6.07 -8.16 7.25
C GLU A 150 -7.23 -8.19 6.24
N GLU A 151 -8.46 -7.82 6.63
CA GLU A 151 -9.68 -7.89 5.78
C GLU A 151 -9.95 -6.65 4.90
N GLY A 152 -8.98 -5.74 4.73
CA GLY A 152 -9.15 -4.62 3.81
C GLY A 152 -9.99 -3.47 4.40
N GLY A 153 -9.69 -3.06 5.63
CA GLY A 153 -10.18 -1.83 6.25
C GLY A 153 -9.73 -0.52 5.59
N GLU A 154 -9.09 -0.58 4.42
CA GLU A 154 -8.63 0.57 3.68
C GLU A 154 -9.68 1.08 2.69
N VAL A 155 -9.84 2.40 2.63
CA VAL A 155 -10.63 3.09 1.60
C VAL A 155 -9.71 3.92 0.74
N VAL A 156 -9.72 3.66 -0.57
CA VAL A 156 -8.93 4.39 -1.57
C VAL A 156 -9.78 5.47 -2.22
N VAL A 157 -9.33 6.70 -2.12
CA VAL A 157 -9.89 7.83 -2.85
C VAL A 157 -9.08 8.04 -4.11
N LYS A 158 -9.69 7.83 -5.29
CA LYS A 158 -9.01 7.96 -6.59
C LYS A 158 -9.48 9.21 -7.33
N GLY A 159 -8.52 10.08 -7.67
CA GLY A 159 -8.75 11.33 -8.37
C GLY A 159 -7.82 11.49 -9.57
N THR A 160 -8.34 12.02 -10.68
CA THR A 160 -7.60 12.24 -11.93
C THR A 160 -7.72 13.69 -12.40
N GLY A 161 -6.66 14.25 -12.99
CA GLY A 161 -6.67 15.62 -13.53
C GLY A 161 -7.12 16.67 -12.49
N ARG A 162 -8.13 17.48 -12.83
CA ARG A 162 -8.68 18.52 -11.93
C ARG A 162 -9.25 17.98 -10.60
N ALA A 163 -9.54 16.69 -10.51
CA ALA A 163 -10.03 16.08 -9.27
C ALA A 163 -8.91 15.75 -8.27
N ILE A 164 -7.63 15.83 -8.68
CA ILE A 164 -6.49 15.52 -7.81
C ILE A 164 -6.46 16.43 -6.58
N GLU A 165 -6.64 17.74 -6.79
CA GLU A 165 -6.68 18.72 -5.71
C GLU A 165 -7.72 18.36 -4.63
N LYS A 166 -8.94 18.00 -5.07
CA LYS A 166 -10.00 17.56 -4.15
C LYS A 166 -9.66 16.26 -3.43
N ALA A 167 -9.07 15.29 -4.13
CA ALA A 167 -8.69 14.01 -3.53
C ALA A 167 -7.62 14.21 -2.44
N LEU A 168 -6.62 15.05 -2.71
CA LEU A 168 -5.59 15.43 -1.74
C LEU A 168 -6.19 16.21 -0.57
N GLY A 169 -7.12 17.13 -0.82
CA GLY A 169 -7.83 17.86 0.24
C GLY A 169 -8.61 16.92 1.17
N VAL A 170 -9.25 15.87 0.63
CA VAL A 170 -9.91 14.85 1.47
C VAL A 170 -8.87 14.12 2.32
N GLY A 171 -7.74 13.73 1.74
CA GLY A 171 -6.61 13.15 2.49
C GLY A 171 -6.13 14.05 3.63
N GLY A 172 -5.89 15.33 3.36
CA GLY A 172 -5.47 16.31 4.36
C GLY A 172 -6.47 16.48 5.50
N TRP A 173 -7.77 16.43 5.21
CA TRP A 173 -8.82 16.48 6.22
C TRP A 173 -8.80 15.28 7.18
N PHE A 174 -8.50 14.08 6.66
CA PHE A 174 -8.33 12.88 7.50
C PHE A 174 -7.01 12.91 8.26
N GLN A 175 -5.94 13.43 7.65
CA GLN A 175 -4.62 13.54 8.28
C GLN A 175 -4.61 14.46 9.51
N GLN A 176 -5.46 15.50 9.53
CA GLN A 176 -5.60 16.42 10.67
C GLN A 176 -6.38 15.82 11.85
N ARG A 177 -6.98 14.64 11.70
CA ARG A 177 -7.80 13.99 12.71
C ARG A 177 -7.08 12.79 13.28
N ASP A 178 -7.25 12.58 14.59
CA ASP A 178 -6.75 11.38 15.25
C ASP A 178 -7.52 10.13 14.78
N GLY A 179 -6.84 8.98 14.82
CA GLY A 179 -7.43 7.67 14.48
C GLY A 179 -7.43 7.35 12.98
N TYR A 180 -6.74 8.13 12.14
CA TYR A 180 -6.58 7.83 10.72
C TYR A 180 -5.11 7.88 10.27
N ARG A 181 -4.75 6.97 9.38
CA ARG A 181 -3.48 6.95 8.66
C ARG A 181 -3.75 7.11 7.17
N VAL A 182 -3.03 8.05 6.54
CA VAL A 182 -3.18 8.41 5.13
C VAL A 182 -1.90 8.06 4.37
N ARG A 183 -2.03 7.37 3.24
CA ARG A 183 -0.94 7.06 2.30
C ARG A 183 -1.31 7.55 0.91
N ILE A 184 -0.34 8.12 0.18
CA ILE A 184 -0.57 8.65 -1.16
C ILE A 184 0.22 7.83 -2.17
N LYS A 185 -0.42 7.43 -3.27
CA LYS A 185 0.22 6.82 -4.43
C LYS A 185 -0.08 7.65 -5.66
N THR A 186 0.92 7.88 -6.49
CA THR A 186 0.78 8.53 -7.81
C THR A 186 0.78 7.46 -8.90
N GLY A 187 0.16 7.78 -10.03
CA GLY A 187 0.19 6.92 -11.19
C GLY A 187 -0.29 7.63 -12.45
N SER A 188 -0.45 6.86 -13.52
CA SER A 188 -1.03 7.32 -14.78
C SER A 188 -2.10 6.34 -15.25
N ILE A 189 -3.15 6.86 -15.87
CA ILE A 189 -4.20 6.07 -16.50
C ILE A 189 -4.28 6.40 -17.98
N GLY A 190 -4.29 5.36 -18.82
CA GLY A 190 -4.50 5.47 -20.25
C GLY A 190 -5.99 5.61 -20.58
N ALA A 191 -6.29 6.47 -21.53
CA ALA A 191 -7.60 6.66 -22.13
C ALA A 191 -7.46 6.55 -23.64
N VAL A 192 -8.47 6.00 -24.31
CA VAL A 192 -8.55 6.01 -25.78
C VAL A 192 -9.49 7.14 -26.15
N ASP A 193 -9.03 8.14 -26.88
CA ASP A 193 -9.85 9.21 -27.42
C ASP A 193 -10.10 8.95 -28.91
N ASP A 194 -11.27 9.35 -29.41
CA ASP A 194 -11.65 9.24 -30.81
C ASP A 194 -11.01 10.34 -31.65
N VAL A 195 -10.68 10.05 -32.90
CA VAL A 195 -10.31 11.06 -33.89
C VAL A 195 -11.47 11.18 -34.86
N VAL A 196 -12.07 12.37 -34.91
CA VAL A 196 -13.22 12.67 -35.77
C VAL A 196 -12.84 13.75 -36.76
N GLU A 197 -13.38 13.63 -37.98
CA GLU A 197 -13.31 14.68 -38.98
C GLU A 197 -14.21 15.85 -38.58
N THR A 198 -13.79 17.05 -38.92
CA THR A 198 -14.46 18.32 -38.61
C THR A 198 -15.08 18.84 -39.91
N GLU A 199 -16.26 19.48 -39.80
CA GLU A 199 -16.99 20.03 -40.95
C GLU A 199 -16.17 21.04 -41.79
N GLU A 200 -15.12 21.62 -41.20
CA GLU A 200 -14.18 22.54 -41.86
C GLU A 200 -13.16 21.85 -42.79
N GLY A 201 -13.12 20.50 -42.83
CA GLY A 201 -12.19 19.72 -43.65
C GLY A 201 -12.65 19.42 -45.08
N VAL A 202 -13.84 19.89 -45.48
CA VAL A 202 -14.50 19.52 -46.75
C VAL A 202 -13.99 20.34 -47.96
N GLY A 203 -12.77 20.89 -47.92
CA GLY A 203 -12.39 21.94 -48.88
C GLY A 203 -10.92 22.10 -49.25
N ASP A 204 -10.09 21.06 -49.16
CA ASP A 204 -8.74 21.12 -49.76
C ASP A 204 -8.31 19.74 -50.30
N ASP A 205 -8.38 19.59 -51.62
CA ASP A 205 -7.95 18.45 -52.43
C ASP A 205 -6.40 18.35 -52.51
N ASP A 206 -5.68 18.49 -51.39
CA ASP A 206 -4.21 18.37 -51.33
C ASP A 206 -3.77 17.11 -50.54
N ALA A 207 -4.55 16.03 -50.64
CA ALA A 207 -4.30 14.75 -49.98
C ALA A 207 -3.32 13.82 -50.75
N ALA A 208 -2.34 14.36 -51.46
CA ALA A 208 -1.27 13.57 -52.08
C ALA A 208 -0.17 13.24 -51.05
N GLY A 209 -0.46 12.29 -50.15
CA GLY A 209 0.53 11.74 -49.19
C GLY A 209 0.06 11.60 -47.75
N VAL A 210 -1.26 11.56 -47.50
CA VAL A 210 -1.80 11.50 -46.13
C VAL A 210 -1.62 10.09 -45.57
N ASP A 211 -0.69 9.94 -44.63
CA ASP A 211 -0.66 8.79 -43.72
C ASP A 211 -2.09 8.55 -43.20
N GLU A 212 -2.61 7.33 -43.32
CA GLU A 212 -3.95 6.97 -42.84
C GLU A 212 -4.15 7.47 -41.40
N VAL A 213 -5.08 8.41 -41.20
CA VAL A 213 -5.28 9.03 -39.90
C VAL A 213 -5.90 7.97 -38.97
N PRO A 214 -5.24 7.65 -37.84
CA PRO A 214 -5.77 6.63 -36.95
C PRO A 214 -7.09 7.10 -36.34
N SER A 215 -8.09 6.23 -36.37
CA SER A 215 -9.44 6.49 -35.83
C SER A 215 -9.46 6.77 -34.32
N ALA A 216 -8.42 6.40 -33.59
CA ALA A 216 -8.30 6.64 -32.16
C ALA A 216 -6.85 6.94 -31.73
N ARG A 217 -6.70 7.71 -30.64
CA ARG A 217 -5.41 8.06 -30.04
C ARG A 217 -5.41 7.78 -28.55
N MET A 218 -4.26 7.33 -28.03
CA MET A 218 -4.08 7.14 -26.60
C MET A 218 -3.73 8.46 -25.90
N ARG A 219 -4.47 8.80 -24.84
CA ARG A 219 -4.19 9.91 -23.94
C ARG A 219 -3.86 9.37 -22.55
N TRP A 220 -2.76 9.83 -21.98
CA TRP A 220 -2.40 9.55 -20.59
C TRP A 220 -2.90 10.68 -19.69
N ALA A 221 -3.40 10.32 -18.51
CA ALA A 221 -3.78 11.26 -17.47
C ALA A 221 -3.14 10.86 -16.13
N SER A 222 -2.61 11.83 -15.40
CA SER A 222 -2.11 11.61 -14.04
C SER A 222 -3.26 11.25 -13.10
N THR A 223 -3.01 10.28 -12.21
CA THR A 223 -3.93 9.85 -11.16
C THR A 223 -3.22 9.92 -9.80
N VAL A 224 -4.02 10.18 -8.77
CA VAL A 224 -3.61 10.06 -7.37
C VAL A 224 -4.59 9.13 -6.67
N GLU A 225 -4.04 8.25 -5.84
CA GLU A 225 -4.76 7.37 -4.94
C GLU A 225 -4.39 7.75 -3.50
N VAL A 226 -5.38 8.24 -2.75
CA VAL A 226 -5.24 8.54 -1.34
C VAL A 226 -5.87 7.39 -0.57
N VAL A 227 -5.03 6.56 0.03
CA VAL A 227 -5.43 5.41 0.84
C VAL A 227 -5.62 5.89 2.28
N ILE A 228 -6.80 5.65 2.83
CA ILE A 228 -7.18 6.07 4.17
C ILE A 228 -7.49 4.80 4.97
N THR A 229 -6.88 4.70 6.15
CA THR A 229 -6.96 3.56 7.06
C THR A 229 -7.26 4.07 8.46
N ARG A 230 -8.01 3.29 9.24
CA ARG A 230 -8.28 3.60 10.66
C ARG A 230 -7.15 3.01 11.52
N VAL A 231 -6.74 3.72 12.58
CA VAL A 231 -5.66 3.34 13.51
C VAL A 231 -6.24 3.06 14.89
#